data_AF-A0A2X2W8F9-F1
#
_entry.id   AF-A0A2X2W8F9-F1
#
_cell.length_a   1.000
_cell.length_b   1.000
_cell.length_c   1.000
_cell.angle_alpha   90.00
_cell.angle_beta   90.00
_cell.angle_gamma   90.00
#
_symmetry.space_group_name_H-M   'P 1'
#
loop_
_entity.id
_entity.type
_entity.pdbx_description
1 polymer ?
#
loop_
_entity_poly.entity_id
_entity_poly.type
_entity_poly.pdbx_seq_one_letter_code
_entity_poly.pdbx_strand_id
1 'polypeptide(L)'
;MKVTLPEFERAGVMVVGDVMLDRYWYGPTSRISPEAPVPVVKVDTIEERPGGAANVAMNIASLGANSRLVGLTGIDDAARALSKTLAGCERKMRLRFCAYASDDYQTACTFP
;
A
#
# COMPACT_ATOMS: atom_id res chain seq x y z
N MET A 1 21.42 -26.64 3.20
CA MET A 1 20.81 -26.24 4.49
C MET A 1 19.33 -26.01 4.24
N LYS A 2 18.43 -26.81 4.84
CA LYS A 2 16.98 -26.68 4.62
C LYS A 2 16.43 -25.81 5.74
N VAL A 3 16.03 -24.58 5.43
CA VAL A 3 15.37 -23.71 6.40
C VAL A 3 13.93 -24.18 6.50
N THR A 4 13.55 -24.71 7.65
CA THR A 4 12.16 -25.04 7.96
C THR A 4 11.56 -23.85 8.70
N LEU A 5 10.56 -23.20 8.09
CA LEU A 5 9.81 -22.15 8.75
C LEU A 5 8.75 -22.77 9.68
N PRO A 6 8.50 -22.19 10.87
CA PRO A 6 7.42 -22.64 11.73
C PRO A 6 6.06 -22.28 11.13
N GLU A 7 5.00 -22.98 11.57
CA GLU A 7 3.63 -22.68 11.15
C GLU A 7 3.12 -21.42 11.85
N PHE A 8 2.79 -20.38 11.07
CA PHE A 8 2.33 -19.09 11.61
C PHE A 8 0.81 -18.92 11.63
N GLU A 9 0.02 -19.94 11.30
CA GLU A 9 -1.44 -19.81 11.12
C GLU A 9 -2.20 -19.33 12.36
N ARG A 10 -1.66 -19.60 13.55
CA ARG A 10 -2.22 -19.16 14.83
C ARG A 10 -1.70 -17.80 15.28
N ALA A 11 -0.67 -17.26 14.64
CA ALA A 11 -0.12 -15.96 14.98
C ALA A 11 -1.10 -14.85 14.51
N GLY A 12 -1.34 -13.90 15.40
CA GLY A 12 -2.09 -12.68 15.11
C GLY A 12 -1.20 -11.48 15.30
N VAL A 13 -0.97 -10.69 14.25
CA VAL A 13 -0.09 -9.52 14.30
C VAL A 13 -0.87 -8.28 13.90
N MET A 14 -0.77 -7.23 14.70
CA MET A 14 -1.32 -5.91 14.37
C MET A 14 -0.19 -4.97 14.00
N VAL A 15 -0.23 -4.48 12.76
CA VAL A 15 0.69 -3.48 12.23
C VAL A 15 0.01 -2.12 12.34
N VAL A 16 0.64 -1.21 13.08
CA VAL A 16 0.20 0.18 13.23
C VAL A 16 1.31 1.08 12.71
N GLY A 17 1.01 1.94 11.76
CA GLY A 17 2.00 2.87 11.22
C GLY A 17 1.56 3.51 9.91
N ASP A 18 2.53 4.15 9.26
CA ASP A 18 2.30 4.88 8.03
C ASP A 18 2.03 3.95 6.87
N VAL A 19 0.90 4.17 6.21
CA VAL A 19 0.50 3.45 5.01
C VAL A 19 0.71 4.36 3.81
N MET A 20 1.26 3.81 2.74
CA MET A 20 1.59 4.57 1.54
C MET A 20 1.32 3.73 0.29
N LEU A 21 1.18 4.42 -0.84
CA LEU A 21 1.06 3.80 -2.16
C LEU A 21 2.36 4.05 -2.93
N ASP A 22 3.08 2.98 -3.23
CA ASP A 22 4.27 3.03 -4.08
C ASP A 22 3.81 2.98 -5.53
N ARG A 23 3.97 4.10 -6.27
CA ARG A 23 3.60 4.21 -7.68
C ARG A 23 4.85 4.29 -8.56
N TYR A 24 4.96 3.36 -9.48
CA TYR A 24 6.06 3.25 -10.43
C TYR A 24 5.58 3.67 -11.81
N TRP A 25 6.29 4.62 -12.43
CA TRP A 25 6.03 5.07 -13.79
C TRP A 25 7.13 4.56 -14.71
N TYR A 26 6.72 3.83 -15.75
CA TYR A 26 7.61 3.28 -16.74
C TYR A 26 7.34 3.92 -18.10
N GLY A 27 8.42 4.22 -18.82
CA GLY A 27 8.33 4.86 -20.12
C GLY A 27 9.69 5.19 -20.70
N PRO A 28 9.81 5.29 -22.03
CA PRO A 28 11.04 5.71 -22.67
C PRO A 28 11.31 7.21 -22.45
N THR A 29 12.60 7.58 -22.43
CA THR A 29 13.08 8.96 -22.46
C THR A 29 13.75 9.23 -23.80
N SER A 30 13.05 9.88 -24.74
CA SER A 30 13.58 10.14 -26.08
C SER A 30 14.03 11.58 -26.32
N ARG A 31 13.71 12.52 -25.41
CA ARG A 31 14.04 13.93 -25.56
C ARG A 31 14.37 14.62 -24.23
N ILE A 32 15.10 15.72 -24.33
CA ILE A 32 15.35 16.67 -23.24
C ILE A 32 14.29 17.77 -23.28
N SER A 33 13.87 18.26 -22.11
CA SER A 33 12.91 19.35 -22.01
C SER A 33 13.49 20.66 -22.60
N PRO A 34 12.71 21.44 -23.37
CA PRO A 34 13.15 22.76 -23.82
C PRO A 34 13.22 23.80 -22.69
N GLU A 35 12.53 23.56 -21.57
CA GLU A 35 12.45 24.50 -20.43
C GLU A 35 13.60 24.33 -19.43
N ALA A 36 14.21 23.14 -19.36
CA ALA A 36 15.28 22.83 -18.42
C ALA A 36 16.07 21.59 -18.90
N PRO A 37 17.35 21.43 -18.52
CA PRO A 37 18.19 20.29 -18.93
C PRO A 37 17.82 18.99 -18.18
N VAL A 38 16.56 18.57 -18.28
CA VAL A 38 16.01 17.36 -17.65
C VAL A 38 15.35 16.44 -18.70
N PRO A 39 15.48 15.11 -18.58
CA PRO A 39 14.81 14.17 -19.48
C PRO A 39 13.28 14.23 -19.35
N VAL A 40 12.57 14.08 -20.48
CA VAL A 40 11.10 13.92 -20.47
C VAL A 40 10.77 12.44 -20.62
N VAL A 41 10.10 11.87 -19.61
CA VAL A 41 9.58 10.50 -19.64
C VAL A 41 8.20 10.50 -20.28
N LYS A 42 8.02 9.69 -21.34
CA LYS A 42 6.67 9.39 -21.85
C LYS A 42 6.13 8.19 -21.08
N VAL A 43 5.31 8.43 -20.06
CA VAL A 43 4.76 7.35 -19.23
C VAL A 43 3.79 6.50 -20.06
N ASP A 44 4.12 5.22 -20.22
CA ASP A 44 3.31 4.25 -20.96
C ASP A 44 2.68 3.20 -20.01
N THR A 45 3.33 2.91 -18.88
CA THR A 45 2.85 1.95 -17.88
C THR A 45 2.95 2.54 -16.47
N ILE A 46 1.92 2.30 -15.66
CA ILE A 46 1.88 2.65 -14.24
C ILE A 46 1.65 1.37 -13.44
N GLU A 47 2.51 1.12 -12.47
CA GLU A 47 2.33 0.05 -11.50
C GLU A 47 2.14 0.64 -10.10
N GLU A 48 1.22 0.07 -9.34
CA GLU A 48 0.85 0.54 -8.01
C GLU A 48 0.95 -0.61 -7.01
N ARG A 49 1.67 -0.38 -5.91
CA ARG A 49 1.89 -1.38 -4.86
C ARG A 49 1.65 -0.78 -3.48
N PRO A 50 1.04 -1.52 -2.54
CA PRO A 50 0.96 -1.08 -1.15
C PRO A 50 2.36 -1.01 -0.53
N GLY A 51 2.71 0.14 0.05
CA GLY A 51 3.99 0.42 0.68
C GLY A 51 3.89 0.61 2.20
N GLY A 52 5.03 0.76 2.86
CA GLY A 52 5.11 1.07 4.29
C GLY A 52 4.52 -0.02 5.18
N ALA A 53 3.71 0.37 6.17
CA ALA A 53 3.02 -0.56 7.06
C ALA A 53 2.11 -1.55 6.30
N ALA A 54 1.57 -1.15 5.14
CA ALA A 54 0.75 -2.03 4.33
C ALA A 54 1.56 -3.20 3.75
N ASN A 55 2.78 -2.93 3.25
CA ASN A 55 3.69 -3.98 2.76
C ASN A 55 4.10 -4.94 3.88
N VAL A 56 4.35 -4.43 5.09
CA VAL A 56 4.67 -5.27 6.26
C VAL A 56 3.51 -6.21 6.58
N ALA A 57 2.29 -5.70 6.61
CA ALA A 57 1.11 -6.53 6.89
C ALA A 57 0.85 -7.58 5.80
N MET A 58 1.14 -7.28 4.52
CA MET A 58 1.09 -8.25 3.43
C MET A 58 2.13 -9.36 3.59
N ASN A 59 3.38 -9.01 3.94
CA ASN A 59 4.43 -10.01 4.16
C ASN A 59 4.13 -10.93 5.35
N ILE A 60 3.44 -10.43 6.38
CA ILE A 60 2.99 -11.27 7.50
C ILE A 60 1.88 -12.22 7.05
N ALA A 61 0.93 -11.73 6.24
CA ALA A 61 -0.15 -12.57 5.71
C ALA A 61 0.38 -13.68 4.80
N SER A 62 1.37 -13.39 3.95
CA SER A 62 1.95 -14.36 3.01
C SER A 62 2.71 -15.49 3.70
N LEU A 63 3.16 -15.28 4.95
CA LEU A 63 3.69 -16.33 5.83
C LEU A 63 2.60 -17.22 6.46
N GLY A 64 1.33 -16.93 6.18
CA GLY A 64 0.16 -17.68 6.65
C GLY A 64 -0.44 -17.18 7.96
N ALA A 65 0.10 -16.12 8.56
CA ALA A 65 -0.39 -15.52 9.79
C ALA A 65 -1.63 -14.63 9.56
N ASN A 66 -2.36 -14.34 10.63
CA ASN A 66 -3.45 -13.36 10.58
C ASN A 66 -2.89 -11.95 10.81
N SER A 67 -2.88 -11.11 9.77
CA SER A 67 -2.42 -9.73 9.88
C SER A 67 -3.59 -8.76 10.00
N ARG A 68 -3.41 -7.73 10.84
CA ARG A 68 -4.31 -6.59 10.95
C ARG A 68 -3.52 -5.33 10.69
N LEU A 69 -4.02 -4.46 9.81
CA LEU A 69 -3.39 -3.18 9.50
C LEU A 69 -4.24 -2.04 10.03
N VAL A 70 -3.60 -1.10 10.73
CA VAL A 70 -4.19 0.17 11.15
C VAL A 70 -3.27 1.29 10.68
N GLY A 71 -3.83 2.23 9.94
CA GLY A 71 -3.11 3.41 9.44
C GLY A 71 -4.08 4.54 9.12
N LEU A 72 -3.51 5.73 8.95
CA LEU A 72 -4.23 6.93 8.52
C LEU A 72 -4.06 7.12 7.01
N THR A 73 -5.14 7.50 6.34
CA THR A 73 -5.11 7.89 4.91
C THR A 73 -5.86 9.19 4.69
N GLY A 74 -5.55 9.91 3.63
CA GLY A 74 -6.38 11.00 3.12
C GLY A 74 -7.66 10.49 2.43
N ILE A 75 -8.42 11.42 1.86
CA ILE A 75 -9.59 11.13 1.01
C ILE A 75 -9.25 11.47 -0.45
N ASP A 76 -8.28 10.75 -0.99
CA ASP A 76 -7.72 11.01 -2.32
C ASP A 76 -7.63 9.74 -3.18
N ASP A 77 -7.17 9.90 -4.42
CA ASP A 77 -7.00 8.79 -5.35
C ASP A 77 -5.95 7.78 -4.90
N ALA A 78 -4.91 8.22 -4.18
CA ALA A 78 -3.88 7.32 -3.67
C ALA A 78 -4.46 6.40 -2.58
N ALA A 79 -5.26 6.94 -1.66
CA ALA A 79 -5.98 6.18 -0.65
C ALA A 79 -6.96 5.17 -1.27
N ARG A 80 -7.69 5.58 -2.34
CA ARG A 80 -8.58 4.69 -3.10
C ARG A 80 -7.82 3.54 -3.78
N ALA A 81 -6.72 3.86 -4.46
CA ALA A 81 -5.88 2.85 -5.13
C ALA A 81 -5.22 1.90 -4.13
N LEU A 82 -4.73 2.41 -3.00
CA LEU A 82 -4.19 1.61 -1.90
C LEU A 82 -5.24 0.66 -1.32
N SER A 83 -6.45 1.16 -1.06
CA SER A 83 -7.54 0.32 -0.54
C SER A 83 -7.94 -0.77 -1.53
N LYS A 84 -8.00 -0.45 -2.83
CA LYS A 84 -8.32 -1.40 -3.90
C LYS A 84 -7.26 -2.49 -4.05
N THR A 85 -5.98 -2.10 -4.05
CA THR A 85 -4.86 -3.06 -4.17
C THR A 85 -4.83 -4.00 -2.96
N LEU A 86 -5.03 -3.47 -1.75
CA LEU A 86 -5.05 -4.28 -0.53
C LEU A 86 -6.28 -5.19 -0.42
N ALA A 87 -7.46 -4.77 -0.90
CA ALA A 87 -8.64 -5.64 -0.93
C ALA A 87 -8.46 -6.84 -1.89
N GLY A 88 -7.60 -6.71 -2.91
CA GLY A 88 -7.23 -7.81 -3.80
C GLY A 88 -6.17 -8.76 -3.21
N CYS A 89 -5.48 -8.37 -2.14
CA CYS A 89 -4.40 -9.14 -1.54
C CYS A 89 -4.90 -9.96 -0.34
N GLU A 90 -4.87 -11.29 -0.50
CA GLU A 90 -4.94 -12.34 0.54
C GLU A 90 -6.10 -12.31 1.58
N ARG A 91 -6.83 -13.43 1.67
CA ARG A 91 -7.98 -13.60 2.59
C ARG A 91 -7.62 -13.63 4.09
N LYS A 92 -6.34 -13.72 4.48
CA LYS A 92 -5.90 -13.76 5.90
C LYS A 92 -5.56 -12.37 6.46
N MET A 93 -5.71 -11.31 5.67
CA MET A 93 -5.46 -9.93 6.08
C MET A 93 -6.76 -9.20 6.37
N ARG A 94 -6.88 -8.59 7.56
CA ARG A 94 -8.03 -7.72 7.90
C ARG A 94 -7.58 -6.27 7.97
N LEU A 95 -8.14 -5.47 7.06
CA LEU A 95 -7.82 -4.07 6.89
C LEU A 95 -8.69 -3.19 7.78
N ARG A 96 -8.08 -2.20 8.44
CA ARG A 96 -8.79 -1.07 9.03
C ARG A 96 -8.08 0.22 8.68
N PHE A 97 -8.70 1.02 7.83
CA PHE A 97 -8.27 2.38 7.55
C PHE A 97 -9.10 3.37 8.35
N CYS A 98 -8.42 4.36 8.90
CA CYS A 98 -9.03 5.52 9.49
C CYS A 98 -8.78 6.67 8.52
N ALA A 99 -9.80 7.07 7.75
CA ALA A 99 -9.67 8.16 6.80
C ALA A 99 -9.76 9.49 7.54
N TYR A 100 -8.78 10.36 7.31
CA TYR A 100 -8.71 11.70 7.88
C TYR A 100 -9.04 12.74 6.80
N ALA A 101 -10.14 13.48 6.99
CA ALA A 101 -10.46 14.67 6.20
C ALA A 101 -9.97 15.92 6.96
N SER A 102 -9.11 16.72 6.34
CA SER A 102 -8.57 17.95 6.95
C SER A 102 -9.61 19.04 7.17
N ASP A 103 -10.74 19.01 6.45
CA ASP A 103 -11.63 20.17 6.38
C ASP A 103 -12.68 20.26 7.51
N ASP A 104 -12.89 19.21 8.32
CA ASP A 104 -13.96 19.21 9.34
C ASP A 104 -13.73 18.33 10.59
N TYR A 105 -12.51 17.84 10.86
CA TYR A 105 -12.25 16.88 11.95
C TYR A 105 -13.15 15.63 11.93
N GLN A 106 -13.79 15.32 10.80
CA GLN A 106 -14.59 14.11 10.66
C GLN A 106 -13.68 12.93 10.35
N THR A 107 -13.55 12.06 11.35
CA THR A 107 -12.85 10.78 11.23
C THR A 107 -13.83 9.75 10.67
N ALA A 108 -13.70 9.41 9.39
CA ALA A 108 -14.51 8.36 8.78
C ALA A 108 -13.74 7.03 8.86
N CYS A 109 -14.06 6.21 9.85
CA CYS A 109 -13.58 4.83 9.91
C CYS A 109 -14.35 4.01 8.87
N THR A 110 -13.70 3.62 7.78
CA THR A 110 -14.28 2.67 6.82
C THR A 110 -14.11 1.25 7.39
N PHE A 111 -15.25 0.62 7.70
CA PHE A 111 -15.31 -0.77 8.14
C PHE A 111 -15.75 -1.66 6.97
N PRO A 112 -15.03 -2.76 6.67
CA PRO A 112 -15.64 -3.90 6.00
C PRO A 112 -16.55 -4.68 6.96
#